data_AF-A0A7S3MA06-F1
#
_entry.id   AF-A0A7S3MA06-F1
#
_cell.length_a   1.000
_cell.length_b   1.000
_cell.length_c   1.000
_cell.angle_alpha   90.00
_cell.angle_beta   90.00
_cell.angle_gamma   90.00
#
_symmetry.space_group_name_H-M   'P 1'
#
loop_
_entity.id
_entity.type
_entity.pdbx_description
1 polymer ?
#
loop_
_entity_poly.entity_id
_entity_poly.type
_entity_poly.pdbx_seq_one_letter_code
_entity_poly.pdbx_strand_id
1 'polypeptide(L)'
;MANIYLILVSGSVFESLQSAVRKPEAIVIFLSAALPKVSGFFINYIITVWLAGIPYKLIRRFRALEYLFYRCTTFPRYMTRRTMKNGPFRDTQVQYGTELSDVLYVLCVVMLYWVISPVVVLFALPLFWSWYYMWKYQYVFVVTRIYESGGDLWFRIYKFSMLGLLAGTITFMAYMGIKQGESQGPLLFPLPIIILIAWKHTESSFKIQSKHTPFDLTIKADLHLHSSNSKVSLGAQNEMNLNDDFYEQFSENFMKQPNLVGPATIFPYPYRIGNIPLFDTNGALNNEYV
;
A
#
# COMPACT_ATOMS: atom_id res chain seq x y z
N MET A 1 -13.97 13.56 1.64
CA MET A 1 -14.20 14.57 2.71
C MET A 1 -15.43 15.42 2.43
N ALA A 2 -15.49 16.17 1.32
CA ALA A 2 -16.65 17.02 1.01
C ALA A 2 -17.98 16.25 1.04
N ASN A 3 -18.08 15.06 0.44
CA ASN A 3 -19.30 14.23 0.53
C ASN A 3 -19.65 13.74 1.94
N ILE A 4 -18.67 13.53 2.84
CA ILE A 4 -18.98 13.23 4.26
C ILE A 4 -19.64 14.45 4.86
N TYR A 5 -19.00 15.61 4.74
CA TYR A 5 -19.56 16.86 5.25
C TYR A 5 -20.90 17.18 4.59
N LEU A 6 -21.10 16.93 3.31
CA LEU A 6 -22.35 17.19 2.60
C LEU A 6 -23.45 16.22 3.05
N ILE A 7 -23.17 14.94 3.30
CA ILE A 7 -24.14 13.97 3.83
C ILE A 7 -24.43 14.24 5.32
N LEU A 8 -23.39 14.59 6.11
CA LEU A 8 -23.52 15.03 7.51
C LEU A 8 -24.34 16.33 7.59
N VAL A 9 -24.14 17.24 6.64
CA VAL A 9 -24.89 18.49 6.48
C VAL A 9 -26.30 18.24 5.94
N SER A 10 -26.50 17.29 5.03
CA SER A 10 -27.77 17.06 4.32
C SER A 10 -28.79 16.22 5.09
N GLY A 11 -28.37 15.29 5.94
CA GLY A 11 -29.28 14.30 6.54
C GLY A 11 -30.06 14.77 7.77
N SER A 12 -29.52 15.73 8.53
CA SER A 12 -30.22 16.32 9.69
C SER A 12 -29.70 17.71 10.09
N VAL A 13 -28.52 18.09 9.60
CA VAL A 13 -27.92 19.37 9.96
C VAL A 13 -28.47 20.51 9.09
N PHE A 14 -29.01 20.31 7.89
CA PHE A 14 -29.48 21.42 7.03
C PHE A 14 -30.63 22.23 7.66
N GLU A 15 -31.63 21.55 8.23
CA GLU A 15 -32.71 22.19 9.01
C GLU A 15 -32.18 22.80 10.32
N SER A 16 -31.21 22.12 10.94
CA SER A 16 -30.53 22.63 12.14
C SER A 16 -29.62 23.81 11.82
N LEU A 17 -29.03 23.89 10.62
CA LEU A 17 -28.06 24.90 10.13
C LEU A 17 -28.78 26.22 9.87
N GLN A 18 -29.97 26.14 9.26
CA GLN A 18 -30.83 27.29 9.01
C GLN A 18 -31.32 27.92 10.33
N SER A 19 -31.52 27.10 11.37
CA SER A 19 -31.85 27.53 12.74
C SER A 19 -30.61 27.99 13.53
N ALA A 20 -29.45 27.40 13.23
CA ALA A 20 -28.13 27.59 13.84
C ALA A 20 -27.42 28.89 13.44
N VAL A 21 -27.64 29.39 12.21
CA VAL A 21 -27.09 30.69 11.77
C VAL A 21 -27.56 31.84 12.69
N ARG A 22 -28.68 31.66 13.41
CA ARG A 22 -29.22 32.65 14.34
C ARG A 22 -28.66 32.55 15.77
N LYS A 23 -28.06 31.42 16.19
CA LYS A 23 -27.45 31.23 17.53
C LYS A 23 -26.26 30.24 17.48
N PRO A 24 -24.99 30.72 17.56
CA PRO A 24 -23.80 29.87 17.43
C PRO A 24 -23.64 28.82 18.54
N GLU A 25 -24.16 29.09 19.75
CA GLU A 25 -24.13 28.12 20.87
C GLU A 25 -25.03 26.91 20.62
N ALA A 26 -26.16 27.10 19.94
CA ALA A 26 -27.09 26.02 19.62
C ALA A 26 -26.49 25.03 18.61
N ILE A 27 -25.57 25.47 17.75
CA ILE A 27 -24.94 24.63 16.71
C ILE A 27 -24.17 23.48 17.33
N VAL A 28 -23.36 23.78 18.35
CA VAL A 28 -22.52 22.79 19.02
C VAL A 28 -23.41 21.76 19.73
N ILE A 29 -24.53 22.20 20.31
CA ILE A 29 -25.51 21.36 21.01
C ILE A 29 -26.29 20.47 20.04
N PHE A 30 -26.73 21.00 18.90
CA PHE A 30 -27.46 20.22 17.90
C PHE A 30 -26.57 19.23 17.14
N LEU A 31 -25.37 19.66 16.73
CA LEU A 31 -24.44 18.82 15.96
C LEU A 31 -24.05 17.57 16.74
N SER A 32 -23.64 17.75 17.99
CA SER A 32 -23.26 16.69 18.92
C SER A 32 -24.41 15.75 19.30
N ALA A 33 -25.66 16.23 19.39
CA ALA A 33 -26.83 15.38 19.60
C ALA A 33 -27.15 14.53 18.35
N ALA A 34 -26.82 15.04 17.16
CA ALA A 34 -26.97 14.33 15.90
C ALA A 34 -25.84 13.31 15.64
N LEU A 35 -24.62 13.55 16.13
CA LEU A 35 -23.46 12.68 15.87
C LEU A 35 -23.70 11.18 16.18
N PRO A 36 -24.24 10.78 17.35
CA PRO A 36 -24.53 9.37 17.63
C PRO A 36 -25.63 8.78 16.75
N LYS A 37 -26.58 9.60 16.26
CA LYS A 37 -27.61 9.11 15.34
C LYS A 37 -27.01 8.75 13.98
N VAL A 38 -26.05 9.55 13.51
CA VAL A 38 -25.35 9.31 12.24
C VAL A 38 -24.35 8.14 12.34
N SER A 39 -23.86 7.77 13.52
CA SER A 39 -22.93 6.64 13.66
C SER A 39 -23.53 5.31 13.19
N GLY A 40 -24.83 5.09 13.38
CA GLY A 40 -25.52 3.88 12.90
C GLY A 40 -25.45 3.72 11.37
N PHE A 41 -25.57 4.82 10.63
CA PHE A 41 -25.39 4.83 9.17
C PHE A 41 -23.95 4.44 8.79
N PHE A 42 -22.95 5.01 9.46
CA PHE A 42 -21.55 4.70 9.19
C PHE A 42 -21.16 3.26 9.51
N ILE A 43 -21.72 2.67 10.58
CA ILE A 43 -21.54 1.25 10.89
C ILE A 43 -22.07 0.40 9.74
N ASN A 44 -23.32 0.62 9.32
CA ASN A 44 -23.91 -0.12 8.20
C ASN A 44 -23.11 0.06 6.90
N TYR A 45 -22.60 1.26 6.65
CA TYR A 45 -21.72 1.54 5.51
C TYR A 45 -20.42 0.71 5.58
N ILE A 46 -19.73 0.70 6.73
CA ILE A 46 -18.50 -0.08 6.94
C ILE A 46 -18.75 -1.57 6.74
N ILE A 47 -19.85 -2.09 7.30
CA ILE A 47 -20.28 -3.49 7.13
C ILE A 47 -20.52 -3.80 5.65
N THR A 48 -21.20 -2.91 4.92
CA THR A 48 -21.45 -3.08 3.48
C THR A 48 -20.16 -3.09 2.67
N VAL A 49 -19.24 -2.16 2.95
CA VAL A 49 -17.93 -2.11 2.29
C VAL A 49 -17.12 -3.39 2.57
N TRP A 50 -17.20 -3.90 3.80
CA TRP A 50 -16.51 -5.12 4.19
C TRP A 50 -17.08 -6.36 3.51
N LEU A 51 -18.38 -6.62 3.68
CA LEU A 51 -19.04 -7.82 3.19
C LEU A 51 -19.26 -7.81 1.67
N ALA A 52 -19.67 -6.68 1.09
CA ALA A 52 -19.94 -6.60 -0.34
C ALA A 52 -18.73 -6.06 -1.11
N GLY A 53 -18.07 -5.01 -0.62
CA GLY A 53 -17.01 -4.32 -1.35
C GLY A 53 -15.74 -5.14 -1.59
N ILE A 54 -15.28 -5.91 -0.59
CA ILE A 54 -14.07 -6.74 -0.72
C ILE A 54 -14.25 -7.89 -1.74
N PRO A 55 -15.24 -8.79 -1.61
CA PRO A 55 -15.40 -9.88 -2.59
C PRO A 55 -15.67 -9.32 -3.98
N TYR A 56 -16.40 -8.21 -4.06
CA TYR A 56 -16.61 -7.50 -5.32
C TYR A 56 -15.29 -7.04 -5.99
N LYS A 57 -14.35 -6.48 -5.21
CA LYS A 57 -13.01 -6.09 -5.72
C LYS A 57 -12.16 -7.32 -6.07
N LEU A 58 -12.29 -8.44 -5.34
CA LEU A 58 -11.59 -9.69 -5.63
C LEU A 58 -12.06 -10.34 -6.95
N ILE A 59 -13.37 -10.37 -7.21
CA ILE A 59 -13.95 -10.96 -8.42
C ILE A 59 -13.60 -10.14 -9.67
N ARG A 60 -13.22 -8.87 -9.52
CA ARG A 60 -12.89 -7.96 -10.63
C ARG A 60 -14.00 -7.95 -11.70
N ARG A 61 -15.25 -7.70 -11.28
CA ARG A 61 -16.45 -7.76 -12.15
C ARG A 61 -16.26 -7.08 -13.51
N PHE A 62 -15.55 -5.95 -13.50
CA PHE A 62 -15.03 -5.20 -14.65
C PHE A 62 -14.53 -6.11 -15.78
N ARG A 63 -13.47 -6.84 -15.43
CA ARG A 63 -12.71 -7.67 -16.36
C ARG A 63 -13.39 -8.99 -16.64
N ALA A 64 -14.10 -9.54 -15.66
CA ALA A 64 -14.90 -10.74 -15.85
C ALA A 64 -16.03 -10.51 -16.87
N LEU A 65 -16.72 -9.36 -16.80
CA LEU A 65 -17.75 -8.96 -17.76
C LEU A 65 -17.16 -8.67 -19.13
N GLU A 66 -16.03 -7.96 -19.21
CA GLU A 66 -15.32 -7.71 -20.48
C GLU A 66 -14.94 -9.04 -21.15
N TYR A 67 -14.39 -10.00 -20.40
CA TYR A 67 -14.08 -11.34 -20.90
C TYR A 67 -15.34 -12.09 -21.40
N LEU A 68 -16.42 -12.07 -20.63
CA LEU A 68 -17.68 -12.70 -21.03
C LEU A 68 -18.25 -12.06 -22.29
N PHE A 69 -18.24 -10.73 -22.35
CA PHE A 69 -18.71 -9.97 -23.51
C PHE A 69 -17.91 -10.32 -24.77
N TYR A 70 -16.57 -10.32 -24.68
CA TYR A 70 -15.70 -10.72 -25.80
C TYR A 70 -15.96 -12.15 -26.26
N ARG A 71 -16.19 -13.08 -25.31
CA ARG A 71 -16.50 -14.48 -25.63
C ARG A 71 -17.87 -14.64 -26.31
N CYS A 72 -18.86 -13.83 -25.95
CA CYS A 72 -20.20 -13.90 -26.54
C CYS A 72 -20.31 -13.20 -27.90
N THR A 73 -19.54 -12.15 -28.14
CA THR A 73 -19.64 -11.34 -29.37
C THR A 73 -18.66 -11.72 -30.47
N THR A 74 -17.54 -12.39 -30.15
CA THR A 74 -16.48 -12.70 -31.12
C THR A 74 -16.41 -14.20 -31.40
N PHE A 75 -16.46 -14.61 -32.68
CA PHE A 75 -16.23 -16.00 -33.06
C PHE A 75 -14.79 -16.42 -32.74
N PRO A 76 -14.57 -17.64 -32.20
CA PRO A 76 -13.25 -18.10 -31.75
C PRO A 76 -12.19 -18.12 -32.87
N ARG A 77 -12.62 -18.17 -34.14
CA ARG A 77 -11.74 -18.19 -35.33
C ARG A 77 -11.00 -16.86 -35.59
N TYR A 78 -11.51 -15.73 -35.09
CA TYR A 78 -10.89 -14.41 -35.26
C TYR A 78 -10.06 -13.97 -34.03
N MET A 79 -9.98 -14.80 -33.00
CA MET A 79 -9.34 -14.46 -31.74
C MET A 79 -7.83 -14.70 -31.83
N THR A 80 -7.08 -13.64 -32.14
CA THR A 80 -5.61 -13.68 -32.12
C THR A 80 -5.09 -13.46 -30.69
N ARG A 81 -3.95 -14.07 -30.33
CA ARG A 81 -3.29 -13.89 -29.02
C ARG A 81 -3.06 -12.41 -28.67
N ARG A 82 -2.81 -11.57 -29.68
CA ARG A 82 -2.69 -10.11 -29.55
C ARG A 82 -4.00 -9.43 -29.13
N THR A 83 -5.14 -9.87 -29.67
CA THR A 83 -6.48 -9.36 -29.31
C THR A 83 -6.84 -9.71 -27.86
N MET A 84 -6.47 -10.92 -27.41
CA MET A 84 -6.63 -11.34 -26.01
C MET A 84 -5.78 -10.51 -25.04
N LYS A 85 -4.51 -10.28 -25.38
CA LYS A 85 -3.60 -9.44 -24.57
C LYS A 85 -4.05 -7.98 -24.48
N ASN A 86 -4.63 -7.45 -25.56
CA ASN A 86 -5.06 -6.06 -25.62
C ASN A 86 -6.46 -5.81 -25.03
N GLY A 87 -7.30 -6.85 -24.93
CA GLY A 87 -8.65 -6.77 -24.36
C GLY A 87 -8.72 -7.31 -22.93
N PRO A 88 -9.29 -8.50 -22.70
CA PRO A 88 -9.62 -9.00 -21.36
C PRO A 88 -8.40 -9.27 -20.47
N PHE A 89 -7.23 -9.56 -21.04
CA PHE A 89 -5.98 -9.78 -20.31
C PHE A 89 -5.06 -8.54 -20.32
N ARG A 90 -5.60 -7.36 -20.60
CA ARG A 90 -4.83 -6.12 -20.55
C ARG A 90 -4.32 -5.86 -19.13
N ASP A 91 -3.12 -5.29 -19.07
CA ASP A 91 -2.50 -4.82 -17.84
C ASP A 91 -3.50 -4.00 -17.01
N THR A 92 -3.62 -4.36 -15.74
CA THR A 92 -4.54 -3.70 -14.83
C THR A 92 -3.78 -2.71 -13.97
N GLN A 93 -4.17 -1.46 -14.14
CA GLN A 93 -3.61 -0.33 -13.42
C GLN A 93 -4.46 -0.08 -12.18
N VAL A 94 -3.80 0.20 -11.06
CA VAL A 94 -4.49 0.69 -9.86
C VAL A 94 -4.74 2.17 -10.03
N GLN A 95 -6.01 2.58 -9.95
CA GLN A 95 -6.38 3.98 -9.89
C GLN A 95 -6.17 4.49 -8.47
N TYR A 96 -4.94 4.88 -8.14
CA TYR A 96 -4.59 5.34 -6.80
C TYR A 96 -5.45 6.52 -6.33
N GLY A 97 -5.98 7.36 -7.23
CA GLY A 97 -6.84 8.49 -6.85
C GLY A 97 -8.16 8.07 -6.21
N THR A 98 -8.81 7.04 -6.72
CA THR A 98 -10.12 6.57 -6.23
C THR A 98 -9.95 5.63 -5.04
N GLU A 99 -9.10 4.61 -5.21
CA GLU A 99 -8.90 3.56 -4.20
C GLU A 99 -8.31 4.11 -2.90
N LEU A 100 -7.37 5.05 -3.00
CA LEU A 100 -6.80 5.70 -1.81
C LEU A 100 -7.85 6.56 -1.11
N SER A 101 -8.67 7.28 -1.88
CA SER A 101 -9.72 8.13 -1.31
C SER A 101 -10.76 7.33 -0.52
N ASP A 102 -11.14 6.14 -0.99
CA ASP A 102 -12.05 5.23 -0.28
C ASP A 102 -11.47 4.75 1.06
N VAL A 103 -10.19 4.37 1.07
CA VAL A 103 -9.53 3.93 2.31
C VAL A 103 -9.38 5.09 3.30
N LEU A 104 -8.97 6.27 2.82
CA LEU A 104 -8.87 7.49 3.65
C LEU A 104 -10.24 7.93 4.18
N TYR A 105 -11.31 7.72 3.41
CA TYR A 105 -12.67 8.00 3.84
C TYR A 105 -13.04 7.15 5.06
N VAL A 106 -12.84 5.83 4.99
CA VAL A 106 -13.15 4.93 6.11
C VAL A 106 -12.26 5.24 7.30
N LEU A 107 -10.97 5.51 7.09
CA LEU A 107 -10.06 5.93 8.16
C LEU A 107 -10.55 7.18 8.88
N CYS A 108 -11.01 8.20 8.14
CA CYS A 108 -11.56 9.42 8.73
C CYS A 108 -12.80 9.14 9.59
N VAL A 109 -13.74 8.33 9.08
CA VAL A 109 -14.94 7.94 9.83
C VAL A 109 -14.57 7.20 11.12
N VAL A 110 -13.61 6.29 11.06
CA VAL A 110 -13.13 5.57 12.25
C VAL A 110 -12.53 6.54 13.27
N MET A 111 -11.69 7.48 12.85
CA MET A 111 -11.11 8.49 13.75
C MET A 111 -12.15 9.44 14.35
N LEU A 112 -13.24 9.72 13.64
CA LEU A 112 -14.35 10.54 14.17
C LEU A 112 -15.14 9.80 15.24
N TYR A 113 -15.42 8.51 15.05
CA TYR A 113 -16.35 7.76 15.89
C TYR A 113 -15.69 6.82 16.91
N TRP A 114 -14.36 6.64 16.89
CA TRP A 114 -13.67 5.68 17.76
C TRP A 114 -13.99 5.83 19.26
N VAL A 115 -14.14 7.05 19.76
CA VAL A 115 -14.45 7.32 21.17
C VAL A 115 -15.95 7.42 21.43
N ILE A 116 -16.73 7.93 20.47
CA ILE A 116 -18.19 8.10 20.61
C ILE A 116 -18.91 6.74 20.58
N SER A 117 -18.50 5.85 19.67
CA SER A 117 -19.07 4.53 19.48
C SER A 117 -17.95 3.52 19.16
N PRO A 118 -17.44 2.79 20.18
CA PRO A 118 -16.35 1.84 19.98
C PRO A 118 -16.73 0.66 19.08
N VAL A 119 -18.03 0.42 18.89
CA VAL A 119 -18.57 -0.58 17.96
C VAL A 119 -18.09 -0.33 16.52
N VAL A 120 -17.89 0.93 16.13
CA VAL A 120 -17.33 1.27 14.80
C VAL A 120 -15.95 0.65 14.62
N VAL A 121 -15.10 0.74 15.64
CA VAL A 121 -13.73 0.20 15.60
C VAL A 121 -13.76 -1.33 15.51
N LEU A 122 -14.69 -1.97 16.23
CA LEU A 122 -14.86 -3.43 16.21
C LEU A 122 -15.10 -3.97 14.79
N PHE A 123 -15.89 -3.27 13.96
CA PHE A 123 -16.12 -3.64 12.56
C PHE A 123 -15.04 -3.11 11.61
N ALA A 124 -14.40 -1.98 11.93
CA ALA A 124 -13.37 -1.41 11.08
C ALA A 124 -12.04 -2.20 11.10
N LEU A 125 -11.65 -2.75 12.25
CA LEU A 125 -10.43 -3.57 12.37
C LEU A 125 -10.41 -4.76 11.40
N PRO A 126 -11.41 -5.66 11.38
CA PRO A 126 -11.44 -6.76 10.41
C PRO A 126 -11.55 -6.26 8.98
N LEU A 127 -12.21 -5.12 8.72
CA LEU A 127 -12.23 -4.49 7.40
C LEU A 127 -10.82 -4.11 6.92
N PHE A 128 -10.03 -3.40 7.74
CA PHE A 128 -8.66 -3.05 7.39
C PHE A 128 -7.77 -4.29 7.23
N TRP A 129 -7.96 -5.30 8.07
CA TRP A 129 -7.27 -6.59 7.95
C TRP A 129 -7.57 -7.25 6.61
N SER A 130 -8.86 -7.39 6.24
CA SER A 130 -9.26 -7.96 4.96
C SER A 130 -8.74 -7.13 3.77
N TRP A 131 -8.71 -5.79 3.88
CA TRP A 131 -8.10 -4.93 2.85
C TRP A 131 -6.62 -5.20 2.66
N TYR A 132 -5.86 -5.42 3.74
CA TYR A 132 -4.44 -5.75 3.65
C TYR A 132 -4.22 -7.04 2.83
N TYR A 133 -4.95 -8.11 3.11
CA TYR A 133 -4.82 -9.36 2.35
C TYR A 133 -5.29 -9.21 0.90
N MET A 134 -6.41 -8.52 0.68
CA MET A 134 -6.95 -8.28 -0.66
C MET A 134 -5.92 -7.54 -1.53
N TRP A 135 -5.38 -6.42 -1.04
CA TRP A 135 -4.39 -5.65 -1.79
C TRP A 135 -3.08 -6.40 -1.96
N LYS A 136 -2.61 -7.13 -0.94
CA LYS A 136 -1.43 -7.99 -1.07
C LYS A 136 -1.59 -9.01 -2.20
N TYR A 137 -2.74 -9.68 -2.27
CA TYR A 137 -3.05 -10.61 -3.35
C TYR A 137 -3.08 -9.90 -4.72
N GLN A 138 -3.76 -8.76 -4.81
CA GLN A 138 -3.86 -8.00 -6.06
C GLN A 138 -2.50 -7.50 -6.57
N TYR A 139 -1.64 -6.99 -5.69
CA TYR A 139 -0.31 -6.50 -6.09
C TYR A 139 0.64 -7.60 -6.57
N VAL A 140 0.49 -8.84 -6.06
CA VAL A 140 1.34 -9.96 -6.48
C VAL A 140 0.88 -10.59 -7.79
N PHE A 141 -0.43 -10.78 -7.97
CA PHE A 141 -0.96 -11.62 -9.05
C PHE A 141 -1.60 -10.85 -10.21
N VAL A 142 -1.99 -9.59 -10.00
CA VAL A 142 -2.93 -8.91 -10.90
C VAL A 142 -2.42 -7.56 -11.39
N VAL A 143 -1.85 -6.76 -10.50
CA VAL A 143 -1.53 -5.36 -10.79
C VAL A 143 -0.19 -5.26 -11.52
N THR A 144 -0.21 -4.57 -12.65
CA THR A 144 1.02 -4.20 -13.36
C THR A 144 1.40 -2.76 -12.97
N ARG A 145 2.62 -2.56 -12.48
CA ARG A 145 3.14 -1.21 -12.16
C ARG A 145 3.65 -0.53 -13.43
N ILE A 146 3.11 0.64 -13.75
CA ILE A 146 3.48 1.41 -14.95
C ILE A 146 4.41 2.56 -14.61
N TYR A 147 4.34 3.02 -13.36
CA TYR A 147 5.20 4.06 -12.84
C TYR A 147 5.63 3.67 -11.43
N GLU A 148 6.88 3.99 -11.11
CA GLU A 148 7.44 3.84 -9.79
C GLU A 148 7.58 5.24 -9.19
N SER A 149 6.73 5.59 -8.24
CA SER A 149 6.70 6.93 -7.62
C SER A 149 7.64 7.09 -6.42
N GLY A 150 8.34 6.03 -6.03
CA GLY A 150 9.26 6.05 -4.89
C GLY A 150 8.61 6.38 -3.53
N GLY A 151 7.29 6.35 -3.43
CA GLY A 151 6.58 6.64 -2.17
C GLY A 151 6.14 8.10 -1.97
N ASP A 152 6.16 8.95 -3.00
CA ASP A 152 5.76 10.37 -2.91
C ASP A 152 4.35 10.59 -2.31
N LEU A 153 3.45 9.61 -2.47
CA LEU A 153 2.09 9.65 -1.91
C LEU A 153 2.03 9.54 -0.38
N TRP A 154 3.09 9.07 0.29
CA TRP A 154 3.10 8.81 1.73
C TRP A 154 2.74 10.06 2.55
N PHE A 155 3.41 11.19 2.29
CA PHE A 155 3.18 12.43 3.03
C PHE A 155 1.79 13.01 2.79
N ARG A 156 1.21 12.75 1.61
CA ARG A 156 -0.16 13.15 1.29
C ARG A 156 -1.15 12.36 2.14
N ILE A 157 -0.96 11.04 2.24
CA ILE A 157 -1.78 10.16 3.07
C ILE A 157 -1.65 10.54 4.54
N TYR A 158 -0.42 10.76 5.01
CA TYR A 158 -0.14 11.19 6.38
C TYR A 158 -0.87 12.48 6.74
N LYS A 159 -0.80 13.51 5.88
CA LYS A 159 -1.53 14.77 6.06
C LYS A 159 -3.03 14.55 6.21
N PHE A 160 -3.64 13.72 5.37
CA PHE A 160 -5.07 13.43 5.46
C PHE A 160 -5.44 12.63 6.72
N SER A 161 -4.60 11.67 7.12
CA SER A 161 -4.78 10.93 8.38
C SER A 161 -4.72 11.86 9.58
N MET A 162 -3.77 12.80 9.59
CA MET A 162 -3.59 13.75 10.68
C MET A 162 -4.72 14.78 10.75
N LEU A 163 -5.23 15.22 9.60
CA LEU A 163 -6.46 16.03 9.51
C LEU A 163 -7.68 15.27 10.04
N GLY A 164 -7.82 13.98 9.69
CA GLY A 164 -8.88 13.13 10.22
C GLY A 164 -8.79 12.96 11.74
N LEU A 165 -7.59 12.77 12.27
CA LEU A 165 -7.34 12.70 13.71
C LEU A 165 -7.71 14.02 14.41
N LEU A 166 -7.25 15.16 13.86
CA LEU A 166 -7.56 16.49 14.40
C LEU A 166 -9.08 16.75 14.39
N ALA A 167 -9.76 16.44 13.28
CA ALA A 167 -11.21 16.52 13.20
C ALA A 167 -11.88 15.63 14.27
N GLY A 168 -11.44 14.38 14.42
CA GLY A 168 -11.90 13.45 15.46
C GLY A 168 -11.76 14.02 16.87
N THR A 169 -10.63 14.65 17.20
CA THR A 169 -10.43 15.25 18.53
C THR A 169 -11.30 16.48 18.80
N ILE A 170 -11.53 17.33 17.78
CA ILE A 170 -12.44 18.48 17.90
C ILE A 170 -13.88 18.00 18.09
N THR A 171 -14.29 17.00 17.31
CA THR A 171 -15.61 16.37 17.43
C THR A 171 -15.81 15.72 18.80
N PHE A 172 -14.78 15.05 19.32
CA PHE A 172 -14.80 14.48 20.66
C PHE A 172 -14.92 15.56 21.76
N MET A 173 -14.18 16.66 21.63
CA MET A 173 -14.29 17.81 22.53
C MET A 173 -15.70 18.42 22.53
N ALA A 174 -16.28 18.58 21.35
CA ALA A 174 -17.67 19.06 21.20
C ALA A 174 -18.69 18.09 21.83
N TYR A 175 -18.49 16.79 21.71
CA TYR A 175 -19.35 15.77 22.33
C TYR A 175 -19.26 15.79 23.86
N MET A 176 -18.05 15.91 24.41
CA MET A 176 -17.81 15.95 25.86
C MET A 176 -18.36 17.21 26.52
N GLY A 177 -18.34 18.35 25.82
CA GLY A 177 -18.88 19.62 26.33
C GLY A 177 -20.36 19.56 26.72
N ILE A 178 -21.13 18.62 26.16
CA ILE A 178 -22.57 18.50 26.41
C ILE A 178 -22.91 17.47 27.47
N LYS A 179 -22.03 16.48 27.67
CA LYS A 179 -22.15 15.58 28.82
C LYS A 179 -21.78 16.26 30.15
N GLN A 180 -21.56 17.57 30.17
CA GLN A 180 -21.21 18.36 31.36
C GLN A 180 -20.06 17.73 32.17
N GLY A 181 -19.06 17.18 31.46
CA GLY A 181 -17.87 16.59 32.07
C GLY A 181 -16.88 17.67 32.51
N GLU A 182 -17.23 18.49 33.51
CA GLU A 182 -16.44 19.65 33.94
C GLU A 182 -15.01 19.27 34.40
N SER A 183 -14.84 18.06 34.94
CA SER A 183 -13.53 17.52 35.36
C SER A 183 -12.65 17.07 34.18
N GLN A 184 -13.24 16.72 33.04
CA GLN A 184 -12.54 16.12 31.89
C GLN A 184 -12.19 17.14 30.78
N GLY A 185 -12.82 18.31 30.79
CA GLY A 185 -12.54 19.40 29.86
C GLY A 185 -11.06 19.85 29.84
N PRO A 186 -10.43 20.11 31.01
CA PRO A 186 -9.03 20.55 31.07
C PRO A 186 -8.04 19.54 30.49
N LEU A 187 -8.34 18.23 30.60
CA LEU A 187 -7.50 17.16 30.09
C LEU A 187 -7.58 17.02 28.55
N LEU A 188 -8.71 17.39 27.94
CA LEU A 188 -8.90 17.33 26.49
C LEU A 188 -8.22 18.48 25.74
N PHE A 189 -8.09 19.64 26.38
CA PHE A 189 -7.54 20.84 25.76
C PHE A 189 -6.09 20.70 25.22
N PRO A 190 -5.14 20.04 25.91
CA PRO A 190 -3.78 19.87 25.38
C PRO A 190 -3.72 18.91 24.17
N LEU A 191 -4.72 18.04 23.97
CA LEU A 191 -4.69 16.97 22.98
C LEU A 191 -4.56 17.46 21.51
N PRO A 192 -5.38 18.42 21.02
CA PRO A 192 -5.20 18.98 19.67
C PRO A 192 -3.87 19.72 19.51
N ILE A 193 -3.35 20.33 20.58
CA ILE A 193 -2.06 21.04 20.56
C ILE A 193 -0.92 20.04 20.35
N ILE A 194 -0.94 18.92 21.09
CA ILE A 194 0.05 17.83 20.93
C ILE A 194 0.03 17.28 19.50
N ILE A 195 -1.16 17.07 18.93
CA ILE A 195 -1.32 16.61 17.54
C ILE A 195 -0.69 17.61 16.57
N LEU A 196 -0.96 18.91 16.70
CA LEU A 196 -0.38 19.93 15.83
C LEU A 196 1.15 20.01 15.96
N ILE A 197 1.69 19.92 17.17
CA ILE A 197 3.14 19.91 17.41
C ILE A 197 3.76 18.66 16.76
N ALA A 198 3.20 17.48 17.00
CA ALA A 198 3.69 16.22 16.44
C ALA A 198 3.63 16.21 14.91
N TRP A 199 2.54 16.73 14.33
CA TRP A 199 2.43 16.90 12.88
C TRP A 199 3.54 17.81 12.37
N LYS A 200 3.68 19.02 12.90
CA LYS A 200 4.69 19.98 12.46
C LYS A 200 6.11 19.41 12.61
N HIS A 201 6.40 18.71 13.70
CA HIS A 201 7.68 18.08 13.94
C HIS A 201 7.99 16.99 12.90
N THR A 202 7.01 16.12 12.64
CA THR A 202 7.15 15.03 11.64
C THR A 202 7.31 15.59 10.24
N GLU A 203 6.53 16.62 9.88
CA GLU A 203 6.60 17.23 8.57
C GLU A 203 7.93 17.96 8.36
N SER A 204 8.42 18.67 9.37
CA SER A 204 9.72 19.35 9.29
C SER A 204 10.89 18.38 9.17
N SER A 205 10.84 17.24 9.88
CA SER A 205 11.96 16.31 9.95
C SER A 205 12.02 15.37 8.74
N PHE A 206 10.88 14.81 8.32
CA PHE A 206 10.86 13.70 7.36
C PHE A 206 10.44 14.09 5.94
N LYS A 207 9.68 15.19 5.75
CA LYS A 207 9.19 15.56 4.41
C LYS A 207 10.32 15.93 3.45
N ILE A 208 11.34 16.63 3.96
CA ILE A 208 12.49 17.04 3.15
C ILE A 208 13.28 15.80 2.70
N GLN A 209 13.51 14.87 3.63
CA GLN A 209 14.26 13.63 3.37
C GLN A 209 13.56 12.71 2.36
N SER A 210 12.23 12.73 2.32
CA SER A 210 11.49 11.92 1.34
C SER A 210 11.39 12.56 -0.04
N LYS A 211 11.38 13.89 -0.13
CA LYS A 211 11.24 14.59 -1.41
C LYS A 211 12.55 14.62 -2.19
N HIS A 212 13.67 14.60 -1.46
CA HIS A 212 15.00 14.73 -2.04
C HIS A 212 15.83 13.49 -1.73
N THR A 213 16.42 12.89 -2.75
CA THR A 213 17.42 11.84 -2.57
C THR A 213 18.69 12.46 -1.98
N PRO A 214 19.25 11.92 -0.89
CA PRO A 214 20.48 12.45 -0.32
C PRO A 214 21.66 12.20 -1.26
N PHE A 215 22.54 13.19 -1.37
CA PHE A 215 23.67 13.20 -2.31
C PHE A 215 24.62 12.00 -2.12
N ASP A 216 24.86 11.59 -0.87
CA ASP A 216 25.71 10.43 -0.54
C ASP A 216 25.18 9.13 -1.17
N LEU A 217 23.85 8.91 -1.17
CA LEU A 217 23.26 7.74 -1.82
C LEU A 217 23.40 7.81 -3.34
N THR A 218 23.32 9.01 -3.91
CA THR A 218 23.52 9.22 -5.36
C THR A 218 24.96 8.91 -5.76
N ILE A 219 25.96 9.38 -5.00
CA ILE A 219 27.37 9.04 -5.26
C ILE A 219 27.60 7.53 -5.16
N LYS A 220 27.07 6.88 -4.12
CA LYS A 220 27.20 5.42 -3.96
C LYS A 220 26.58 4.67 -5.13
N ALA A 221 25.37 5.06 -5.55
CA ALA A 221 24.72 4.47 -6.71
C ALA A 221 25.54 4.67 -8.00
N ASP A 222 26.10 5.86 -8.20
CA ASP A 222 26.92 6.18 -9.37
C ASP A 222 28.25 5.40 -9.39
N LEU A 223 28.92 5.29 -8.24
CA LEU A 223 30.11 4.44 -8.08
C LEU A 223 29.81 2.96 -8.36
N HIS A 224 28.65 2.46 -7.92
CA HIS A 224 28.21 1.10 -8.24
C HIS A 224 27.97 0.93 -9.74
N LEU A 225 27.35 1.91 -10.41
CA LEU A 225 27.17 1.89 -11.86
C LEU A 225 28.51 1.94 -12.61
N HIS A 226 29.46 2.78 -12.18
CA HIS A 226 30.79 2.85 -12.76
C HIS A 226 31.61 1.57 -12.51
N SER A 227 31.53 0.96 -11.32
CA SER A 227 32.15 -0.34 -11.03
C SER A 227 31.53 -1.47 -11.87
N SER A 228 30.22 -1.44 -12.09
CA SER A 228 29.52 -2.40 -12.95
C SER A 228 29.88 -2.20 -14.42
N ASN A 229 29.88 -0.96 -14.90
CA ASN A 229 30.21 -0.63 -16.29
C ASN A 229 31.68 -0.90 -16.61
N SER A 230 32.60 -0.66 -15.66
CA SER A 230 34.02 -1.04 -15.83
C SER A 230 34.22 -2.55 -15.89
N LYS A 231 33.46 -3.34 -15.11
CA LYS A 231 33.45 -4.80 -15.23
C LYS A 231 32.83 -5.28 -16.55
N VAL A 232 31.78 -4.62 -17.04
CA VAL A 232 31.17 -4.91 -18.34
C VAL A 232 32.08 -4.50 -19.49
N SER A 233 32.82 -3.38 -19.39
CA SER A 233 33.78 -2.96 -20.41
C SER A 233 35.05 -3.81 -20.41
N LEU A 234 35.54 -4.24 -19.23
CA LEU A 234 36.61 -5.24 -19.12
C LEU A 234 36.12 -6.60 -19.59
N GLY A 235 34.84 -6.94 -19.36
CA GLY A 235 34.17 -8.12 -19.91
C GLY A 235 34.03 -8.05 -21.43
N ALA A 236 33.70 -6.88 -22.01
CA ALA A 236 33.54 -6.67 -23.45
C ALA A 236 34.88 -6.56 -24.20
N GLN A 237 35.92 -5.98 -23.57
CA GLN A 237 37.28 -6.03 -24.09
C GLN A 237 37.88 -7.43 -23.96
N ASN A 238 37.56 -8.15 -22.89
CA ASN A 238 37.88 -9.56 -22.79
C ASN A 238 37.05 -10.38 -23.78
N GLU A 239 35.80 -10.06 -24.13
CA GLU A 239 34.99 -10.76 -25.15
C GLU A 239 35.52 -10.53 -26.57
N MET A 240 36.10 -9.36 -26.87
CA MET A 240 36.74 -9.12 -28.17
C MET A 240 38.07 -9.88 -28.32
N ASN A 241 38.77 -10.18 -27.21
CA ASN A 241 39.93 -11.09 -27.19
C ASN A 241 39.53 -12.57 -26.92
N LEU A 242 38.39 -12.83 -26.30
CA LEU A 242 37.87 -14.17 -26.01
C LEU A 242 37.28 -14.80 -27.26
N ASN A 243 36.80 -14.05 -28.25
CA ASN A 243 36.25 -14.72 -29.43
C ASN A 243 37.30 -15.54 -30.20
N ASP A 244 38.59 -15.24 -30.03
CA ASP A 244 39.68 -16.06 -30.56
C ASP A 244 40.21 -17.09 -29.54
N ASP A 245 40.26 -16.79 -28.23
CA ASP A 245 40.76 -17.73 -27.19
C ASP A 245 39.70 -18.68 -26.59
N PHE A 246 38.41 -18.33 -26.62
CA PHE A 246 37.32 -19.09 -25.98
C PHE A 246 37.01 -20.40 -26.69
N TYR A 247 37.28 -20.50 -27.99
CA TYR A 247 37.16 -21.76 -28.72
C TYR A 247 38.27 -22.75 -28.37
N GLU A 248 39.41 -22.30 -27.86
CA GLU A 248 40.49 -23.20 -27.41
C GLU A 248 40.34 -23.63 -25.94
N GLN A 249 39.65 -22.85 -25.10
CA GLN A 249 39.58 -23.08 -23.64
C GLN A 249 38.20 -23.48 -23.10
N PHE A 250 37.25 -23.85 -23.96
CA PHE A 250 35.93 -24.33 -23.54
C PHE A 250 36.03 -25.70 -22.85
N SER A 251 36.10 -25.71 -21.52
CA SER A 251 35.99 -26.91 -20.69
C SER A 251 34.55 -27.14 -20.26
N GLU A 252 34.08 -28.38 -20.35
CA GLU A 252 32.73 -28.81 -19.91
C GLU A 252 32.41 -28.43 -18.44
N ASN A 253 33.43 -28.14 -17.63
CA ASN A 253 33.29 -27.69 -16.25
C ASN A 253 32.53 -26.35 -16.10
N PHE A 254 32.50 -25.49 -17.13
CA PHE A 254 31.73 -24.23 -17.09
C PHE A 254 30.21 -24.44 -17.15
N MET A 255 29.75 -25.61 -17.63
CA MET A 255 28.32 -25.96 -17.69
C MET A 255 27.81 -26.52 -16.36
N LYS A 256 28.71 -26.89 -15.43
CA LYS A 256 28.33 -27.46 -14.13
C LYS A 256 28.01 -26.34 -13.15
N GLN A 257 26.93 -26.51 -12.40
CA GLN A 257 26.50 -25.50 -11.44
C GLN A 257 27.60 -25.25 -10.39
N PRO A 258 27.91 -23.97 -10.05
CA PRO A 258 28.98 -23.63 -9.11
C PRO A 258 28.73 -24.24 -7.71
N ASN A 259 27.46 -24.45 -7.35
CA ASN A 259 27.03 -25.15 -6.13
C ASN A 259 27.37 -26.65 -6.10
N LEU A 260 27.95 -27.23 -7.15
CA LEU A 260 28.36 -28.65 -7.18
C LEU A 260 29.88 -28.81 -7.11
N VAL A 261 30.64 -27.82 -7.60
CA VAL A 261 32.11 -27.90 -7.79
C VAL A 261 32.89 -27.00 -6.83
N GLY A 262 32.35 -25.84 -6.44
CA GLY A 262 33.02 -24.88 -5.56
C GLY A 262 32.80 -25.14 -4.06
N PRO A 263 33.61 -24.56 -3.15
CA PRO A 263 33.37 -24.59 -1.70
C PRO A 263 32.08 -23.84 -1.33
N ALA A 264 31.40 -24.27 -0.26
CA ALA A 264 30.09 -23.74 0.08
C ALA A 264 30.20 -22.39 0.82
N THR A 265 29.48 -21.39 0.32
CA THR A 265 29.55 -20.01 0.84
C THR A 265 28.43 -19.65 1.84
N ILE A 266 27.43 -20.52 2.02
CA ILE A 266 26.20 -20.21 2.78
C ILE A 266 25.86 -21.38 3.73
N PHE A 267 25.61 -21.08 5.01
CA PHE A 267 25.10 -22.02 6.02
C PHE A 267 23.59 -21.80 6.26
N PRO A 268 22.74 -22.83 6.40
CA PRO A 268 23.05 -24.27 6.36
C PRO A 268 23.39 -24.78 4.95
N TYR A 269 24.26 -25.78 4.85
CA TYR A 269 24.74 -26.33 3.58
C TYR A 269 23.70 -27.29 2.96
N PRO A 270 23.00 -26.91 1.88
CA PRO A 270 22.04 -27.81 1.27
C PRO A 270 22.79 -28.92 0.50
N TYR A 271 22.46 -30.18 0.78
CA TYR A 271 22.98 -31.37 0.07
C TYR A 271 24.48 -31.65 0.22
N ARG A 272 25.16 -31.09 1.23
CA ARG A 272 26.60 -31.29 1.46
C ARG A 272 26.92 -31.65 2.92
N ILE A 273 27.97 -32.44 3.11
CA ILE A 273 28.58 -32.72 4.41
C ILE A 273 29.70 -31.68 4.59
N GLY A 274 29.43 -30.66 5.41
CA GLY A 274 30.38 -29.57 5.65
C GLY A 274 30.69 -28.72 4.41
N ASN A 275 31.97 -28.36 4.24
CA ASN A 275 32.44 -27.46 3.16
C ASN A 275 32.89 -28.21 1.89
N ILE A 276 32.64 -29.51 1.82
CA ILE A 276 33.23 -30.39 0.80
C ILE A 276 32.32 -30.43 -0.44
N PRO A 277 32.85 -30.27 -1.67
CA PRO A 277 32.06 -30.34 -2.90
C PRO A 277 31.55 -31.76 -3.14
N LEU A 278 30.40 -31.86 -3.81
CA LEU A 278 29.71 -33.14 -4.04
C LEU A 278 30.46 -34.03 -5.04
N PHE A 279 31.10 -33.42 -6.04
CA PHE A 279 31.89 -34.10 -7.05
C PHE A 279 33.37 -33.79 -6.90
N ASP A 280 34.21 -34.80 -7.12
CA ASP A 280 35.66 -34.67 -7.21
C ASP A 280 36.08 -34.00 -8.54
N THR A 281 37.35 -33.61 -8.67
CA THR A 281 37.89 -32.98 -9.90
C THR A 281 37.73 -33.84 -11.15
N ASN A 282 37.51 -35.14 -10.96
CA ASN A 282 37.28 -36.13 -12.02
C ASN A 282 35.79 -36.36 -12.35
N GLY A 283 34.88 -35.64 -11.69
CA GLY A 283 33.43 -35.73 -11.94
C GLY A 283 32.71 -36.92 -11.31
N ALA A 284 33.39 -37.72 -10.48
CA ALA A 284 32.80 -38.77 -9.65
C ALA A 284 32.29 -38.21 -8.31
N LEU A 285 31.36 -38.89 -7.65
CA LEU A 285 30.93 -38.55 -6.29
C LEU A 285 32.14 -38.62 -5.34
N ASN A 286 32.29 -37.61 -4.50
CA ASN A 286 33.38 -37.58 -3.53
C ASN A 286 33.21 -38.72 -2.51
N ASN A 287 34.30 -39.37 -2.10
CA ASN A 287 34.30 -40.58 -1.26
C ASN A 287 33.63 -40.37 0.10
N GLU A 288 33.48 -39.14 0.57
CA GLU A 288 32.72 -38.84 1.81
C GLU A 288 31.19 -38.90 1.63
N TYR A 289 30.69 -38.95 0.40
CA TYR A 289 29.27 -39.12 0.06
C TYR A 289 28.91 -40.55 -0.40
N VAL A 290 29.89 -41.46 -0.44
CA VAL A 290 29.72 -42.89 -0.77
C VAL A 290 29.58 -43.69 0.52
#